data_AF-T1AP19-F1
#
_entry.id   AF-T1AP19-F1
#
_cell.length_a   1.000
_cell.length_b   1.000
_cell.length_c   1.000
_cell.angle_alpha   90.00
_cell.angle_beta   90.00
_cell.angle_gamma   90.00
#
_symmetry.space_group_name_H-M   'P 1'
#
loop_
_entity.id
_entity.type
_entity.pdbx_description
1 polymer ?
#
loop_
_entity_poly.entity_id
_entity_poly.type
_entity_poly.pdbx_seq_one_letter_code
_entity_poly.pdbx_strand_id
1 'polypeptide(L)'
;QDLARDPIKALSLIRTVVQIGHDLGRDVVAEGLEDEGIVEAACQLRCTFGQGYGLARPMPATALAEWVKTRAFHGRKGPALQSWVGALAYKWMMMHDALCVRLPGELASCPVTEFLEAQEIHDEHVLHWHWQVHEESDESVRVQAMRHMLQWMADKVRAM
;
A
#
# COMPACT_ATOMS: atom_id res chain seq x y z
N GLN A 1 -11.65 10.72 4.86
CA GLN A 1 -11.72 11.36 6.21
C GLN A 1 -11.02 10.53 7.29
N ASP A 2 -11.22 9.21 7.36
CA ASP A 2 -10.51 8.36 8.36
C ASP A 2 -9.02 8.12 8.04
N LEU A 3 -8.65 7.96 6.77
CA LEU A 3 -7.24 7.80 6.39
C LEU A 3 -6.35 8.97 6.82
N ALA A 4 -6.84 10.22 6.74
CA ALA A 4 -6.08 11.40 7.15
C ALA A 4 -5.93 11.52 8.68
N ARG A 5 -6.82 10.89 9.45
CA ARG A 5 -6.81 10.96 10.93
C ARG A 5 -6.02 9.81 11.53
N ASP A 6 -6.35 8.59 11.14
CA ASP A 6 -5.71 7.37 11.62
C ASP A 6 -5.51 6.37 10.45
N PRO A 7 -4.46 6.58 9.64
CA PRO A 7 -4.18 5.76 8.47
C PRO A 7 -4.08 4.26 8.81
N ILE A 8 -3.36 3.90 9.88
CA ILE A 8 -3.12 2.50 10.27
C ILE A 8 -4.43 1.81 10.63
N LYS A 9 -5.29 2.48 11.42
CA LYS A 9 -6.60 1.93 11.77
C LYS A 9 -7.51 1.77 10.55
N ALA A 10 -7.50 2.75 9.65
CA ALA A 10 -8.27 2.67 8.40
C ALA A 10 -7.83 1.48 7.54
N LEU A 11 -6.52 1.29 7.34
CA LEU A 11 -5.97 0.15 6.60
C LEU A 11 -6.34 -1.19 7.25
N SER A 12 -6.25 -1.29 8.59
CA SER A 12 -6.64 -2.49 9.32
C SER A 12 -8.12 -2.83 9.10
N LEU A 13 -9.02 -1.85 9.18
CA LEU A 13 -10.45 -2.06 8.98
C LEU A 13 -10.74 -2.56 7.56
N ILE A 14 -10.16 -1.90 6.55
CA ILE A 14 -10.33 -2.28 5.15
C ILE A 14 -9.83 -3.71 4.93
N ARG A 15 -8.63 -4.05 5.43
CA ARG A 15 -8.09 -5.41 5.30
C ARG A 15 -9.00 -6.46 5.95
N THR A 16 -9.53 -6.18 7.13
CA THR A 16 -10.43 -7.08 7.84
C THR A 16 -11.70 -7.34 7.01
N VAL A 17 -12.31 -6.30 6.45
CA VAL A 17 -13.49 -6.44 5.58
C VAL A 17 -13.16 -7.26 4.34
N VAL A 18 -12.02 -6.98 3.69
CA VAL A 18 -11.54 -7.75 2.53
C VAL A 18 -11.36 -9.23 2.89
N GLN A 19 -10.76 -9.54 4.04
CA GLN A 19 -10.57 -10.92 4.49
C GLN A 19 -11.91 -11.63 4.74
N ILE A 20 -12.86 -10.97 5.41
CA ILE A 20 -14.20 -11.52 5.67
C ILE A 20 -14.90 -11.85 4.34
N GLY A 21 -14.83 -10.95 3.35
CA GLY A 21 -15.41 -11.22 2.03
C GLY A 21 -14.81 -12.47 1.38
N HIS A 22 -13.48 -12.57 1.34
CA HIS A 22 -12.79 -13.73 0.78
C HIS A 22 -13.15 -15.04 1.51
N ASP A 23 -13.18 -15.03 2.84
CA ASP A 23 -13.52 -16.21 3.64
C ASP A 23 -14.98 -16.67 3.42
N LEU A 24 -15.86 -15.74 3.06
CA LEU A 24 -17.26 -16.02 2.69
C LEU A 24 -17.44 -16.35 1.19
N GLY A 25 -16.37 -16.41 0.41
CA GLY A 25 -16.44 -16.62 -1.03
C GLY A 25 -17.15 -15.47 -1.76
N ARG A 26 -17.00 -14.24 -1.26
CA ARG A 26 -17.60 -13.02 -1.82
C ARG A 26 -16.53 -12.06 -2.30
N ASP A 27 -16.84 -11.43 -3.44
CA ASP A 27 -16.07 -10.31 -3.94
C ASP A 27 -16.31 -9.06 -3.08
N VAL A 28 -15.26 -8.31 -2.82
CA VAL A 28 -15.32 -7.03 -2.11
C VAL A 28 -15.00 -5.91 -3.09
N VAL A 29 -15.86 -4.89 -3.12
CA VAL A 29 -15.69 -3.68 -3.92
C VAL A 29 -15.34 -2.53 -2.99
N ALA A 30 -14.17 -1.92 -3.17
CA ALA A 30 -13.81 -0.68 -2.49
C ALA A 30 -14.44 0.52 -3.23
N GLU A 31 -15.43 1.16 -2.62
CA GLU A 31 -16.05 2.36 -3.16
C GLU A 31 -15.40 3.63 -2.60
N GLY A 32 -15.46 4.73 -3.37
CA GLY A 32 -14.86 6.00 -2.96
C GLY A 32 -13.34 6.07 -3.18
N LEU A 33 -12.81 5.37 -4.18
CA LEU A 33 -11.41 5.49 -4.58
C LEU A 33 -11.17 6.82 -5.31
N GLU A 34 -10.97 7.89 -4.56
CA GLU A 34 -10.99 9.27 -5.07
C GLU A 34 -9.73 9.69 -5.84
N ASP A 35 -8.58 9.11 -5.52
CA ASP A 35 -7.29 9.39 -6.14
C ASP A 35 -6.45 8.13 -6.37
N GLU A 36 -5.33 8.28 -7.09
CA GLU A 36 -4.43 7.18 -7.45
C GLU A 36 -3.76 6.52 -6.24
N GLY A 37 -3.50 7.28 -5.17
CA GLY A 37 -2.91 6.73 -3.95
C GLY A 37 -3.91 5.85 -3.20
N ILE A 38 -5.17 6.26 -3.09
CA ILE A 38 -6.23 5.44 -2.50
C ILE A 38 -6.45 4.16 -3.32
N VAL A 39 -6.38 4.24 -4.66
CA VAL A 39 -6.41 3.06 -5.55
C VAL A 39 -5.22 2.14 -5.26
N GLU A 40 -4.01 2.68 -5.20
CA GLU A 40 -2.79 1.93 -4.89
C GLU A 40 -2.92 1.20 -3.55
N ALA A 41 -3.34 1.90 -2.49
CA ALA A 41 -3.53 1.32 -1.16
C ALA A 41 -4.58 0.20 -1.16
N ALA A 42 -5.71 0.36 -1.87
CA ALA A 42 -6.72 -0.68 -2.00
C ALA A 42 -6.15 -1.94 -2.68
N CYS A 43 -5.32 -1.77 -3.72
CA CYS A 43 -4.62 -2.88 -4.36
C CYS A 43 -3.65 -3.59 -3.39
N GLN A 44 -2.87 -2.84 -2.61
CA GLN A 44 -1.95 -3.43 -1.62
C GLN A 44 -2.70 -4.24 -0.55
N LEU A 45 -3.87 -3.76 -0.13
CA LEU A 45 -4.76 -4.46 0.80
C LEU A 45 -5.50 -5.66 0.18
N ARG A 46 -5.17 -6.03 -1.07
CA ARG A 46 -5.74 -7.15 -1.82
C ARG A 46 -7.22 -7.00 -2.14
N CYS A 47 -7.70 -5.77 -2.28
CA CYS A 47 -9.01 -5.51 -2.83
C CYS A 47 -8.96 -5.63 -4.37
N THR A 48 -9.75 -6.56 -4.92
CA THR A 48 -9.73 -6.87 -6.36
C THR A 48 -10.58 -5.91 -7.18
N PHE A 49 -11.66 -5.38 -6.60
CA PHE A 49 -12.62 -4.53 -7.29
C PHE A 49 -12.72 -3.17 -6.61
N GLY A 50 -12.97 -2.13 -7.39
CA GLY A 50 -13.16 -0.81 -6.84
C GLY A 50 -13.91 0.14 -7.75
N GLN A 51 -14.41 1.21 -7.16
CA GLN A 51 -15.10 2.30 -7.84
C GLN A 51 -14.70 3.64 -7.23
N GLY A 52 -14.42 4.62 -8.08
CA GLY A 52 -14.15 5.98 -7.66
C GLY A 52 -13.47 6.80 -8.74
N TYR A 53 -13.29 8.09 -8.48
CA TYR A 53 -12.75 9.03 -9.47
C TYR A 53 -11.26 8.82 -9.79
N GLY A 54 -10.48 8.23 -8.89
CA GLY A 54 -9.12 7.78 -9.15
C GLY A 54 -9.07 6.65 -10.20
N LEU A 55 -10.15 5.89 -10.34
CA LEU A 55 -10.32 4.92 -11.42
C LEU A 55 -10.90 5.58 -12.69
N ALA A 56 -12.05 6.22 -12.57
CA ALA A 56 -12.64 6.96 -13.66
C ALA A 56 -13.72 7.88 -13.14
N ARG A 57 -13.85 9.04 -13.75
CA ARG A 57 -15.09 9.82 -13.63
C ARG A 57 -16.21 9.11 -14.40
N PRO A 58 -17.48 9.23 -13.95
CA PRO A 58 -18.63 8.78 -14.73
C PRO A 58 -18.55 9.33 -16.15
N MET A 59 -18.74 8.46 -17.13
CA MET A 59 -18.63 8.79 -18.55
C MET A 59 -19.82 8.24 -19.33
N PRO A 60 -20.19 8.86 -20.47
CA PRO A 60 -21.17 8.28 -21.38
C PRO A 60 -20.72 6.91 -21.89
N ALA A 61 -21.68 6.02 -22.19
CA ALA A 61 -21.38 4.67 -22.70
C ALA A 61 -20.49 4.67 -23.95
N THR A 62 -20.61 5.71 -24.79
CA THR A 62 -19.79 5.89 -26.00
C THR A 62 -18.31 6.12 -25.72
N ALA A 63 -17.95 6.64 -24.54
CA ALA A 63 -16.57 6.89 -24.14
C ALA A 63 -15.90 5.66 -23.49
N LEU A 64 -16.68 4.68 -23.03
CA LEU A 64 -16.18 3.53 -22.28
C LEU A 64 -15.19 2.70 -23.11
N ALA A 65 -15.51 2.42 -24.37
CA ALA A 65 -14.68 1.56 -25.21
C ALA A 65 -13.27 2.15 -25.42
N GLU A 66 -13.16 3.47 -25.52
CA GLU A 66 -11.87 4.15 -25.66
C GLU A 66 -11.12 4.22 -24.32
N TRP A 67 -11.84 4.47 -23.22
CA TRP A 67 -11.25 4.44 -21.88
C TRP A 67 -10.65 3.07 -21.55
N VAL A 68 -11.34 1.97 -21.87
CA VAL A 68 -10.83 0.60 -21.64
C VAL A 68 -9.56 0.32 -22.44
N LYS A 69 -9.44 0.85 -23.66
CA LYS A 69 -8.25 0.64 -24.51
C LYS A 69 -7.03 1.44 -24.03
N THR A 70 -7.28 2.66 -23.53
CA THR A 70 -6.22 3.60 -23.16
C THR A 70 -5.71 3.38 -21.74
N ARG A 71 -6.50 2.76 -20.86
CA ARG A 71 -6.01 2.31 -19.56
C ARG A 71 -5.44 0.90 -19.64
N ALA A 72 -4.13 0.81 -19.42
CA ALA A 72 -3.53 -0.46 -19.04
C ALA A 72 -4.10 -0.87 -17.67
N PHE A 73 -4.88 -1.96 -17.65
CA PHE A 73 -5.12 -2.65 -16.38
C PHE A 73 -3.76 -3.20 -15.94
N HIS A 74 -3.23 -2.63 -14.86
CA HIS A 74 -2.08 -3.23 -14.18
C HIS A 74 -2.45 -4.68 -13.88
N GLY A 75 -1.67 -5.62 -14.44
CA GLY A 75 -1.89 -7.05 -14.22
C GLY A 75 -1.72 -7.43 -12.75
N ARG A 76 -1.58 -8.73 -12.44
CA ARG A 76 -1.41 -9.20 -11.05
C ARG A 76 -0.22 -8.60 -10.29
N LYS A 77 0.73 -7.94 -10.97
CA LYS A 77 1.70 -7.06 -10.32
C LYS A 77 1.00 -5.72 -10.05
N GLY A 78 0.71 -5.44 -8.78
CA GLY A 78 0.21 -4.14 -8.36
C GLY A 78 1.12 -3.02 -8.88
N PRO A 79 0.60 -1.78 -8.98
CA PRO A 79 1.41 -0.64 -9.39
C PRO A 79 2.67 -0.54 -8.51
N ALA A 80 3.77 -0.05 -9.10
CA ALA A 80 4.92 0.38 -8.30
C ALA A 80 4.43 1.36 -7.23
N LEU A 81 5.09 1.37 -6.07
CA LEU A 81 4.69 2.29 -5.00
C LEU A 81 4.93 3.73 -5.48
N GLN A 82 3.87 4.54 -5.51
CA GLN A 82 3.92 5.91 -6.02
C GLN A 82 3.38 6.92 -5.00
N SER A 83 2.64 6.44 -4.00
CA SER A 83 1.99 7.27 -2.99
C SER A 83 2.37 6.87 -1.57
N TRP A 84 2.38 7.84 -0.64
CA TRP A 84 2.63 7.56 0.78
C TRP A 84 1.60 6.60 1.38
N VAL A 85 0.34 6.71 0.95
CA VAL A 85 -0.74 5.85 1.44
C VAL A 85 -0.59 4.42 0.93
N GLY A 86 -0.17 4.23 -0.33
CA GLY A 86 0.09 2.91 -0.88
C GLY A 86 1.37 2.29 -0.30
N ALA A 87 2.44 3.06 -0.11
CA ALA A 87 3.64 2.61 0.61
C ALA A 87 3.33 2.21 2.05
N LEU A 88 2.50 2.97 2.76
CA LEU A 88 2.04 2.62 4.10
C LEU A 88 1.22 1.31 4.08
N ALA A 89 0.29 1.16 3.13
CA ALA A 89 -0.51 -0.05 2.99
C ALA A 89 0.36 -1.29 2.71
N TYR A 90 1.36 -1.16 1.83
CA TYR A 90 2.34 -2.20 1.56
C TYR A 90 3.13 -2.57 2.82
N LYS A 91 3.68 -1.58 3.53
CA LYS A 91 4.44 -1.82 4.77
C LYS A 91 3.58 -2.45 5.86
N TRP A 92 2.34 -2.01 5.99
CA TRP A 92 1.37 -2.59 6.92
C TRP A 92 1.12 -4.06 6.58
N MET A 93 0.92 -4.39 5.30
CA MET A 93 0.73 -5.77 4.84
C MET A 93 1.96 -6.65 5.13
N MET A 94 3.19 -6.15 4.90
CA MET A 94 4.41 -6.88 5.24
C MET A 94 4.50 -7.21 6.73
N MET A 95 4.16 -6.26 7.61
CA MET A 95 4.18 -6.47 9.05
C MET A 95 3.17 -7.54 9.50
N HIS A 96 2.05 -7.67 8.79
CA HIS A 96 0.98 -8.63 9.10
C HIS A 96 1.09 -9.93 8.29
N ASP A 97 2.19 -10.12 7.56
CA ASP A 97 2.56 -11.37 6.91
C ASP A 97 3.75 -12.00 7.65
N ALA A 98 3.49 -13.08 8.37
CA ALA A 98 4.50 -13.76 9.17
C ALA A 98 5.68 -14.30 8.33
N LEU A 99 5.49 -14.54 7.03
CA LEU A 99 6.57 -14.94 6.14
C LEU A 99 7.49 -13.76 5.85
N CYS A 100 6.94 -12.58 5.57
CA CYS A 100 7.71 -11.36 5.32
C CYS A 100 8.55 -10.95 6.54
N VAL A 101 8.05 -11.17 7.77
CA VAL A 101 8.82 -10.85 8.99
C VAL A 101 10.06 -11.74 9.15
N ARG A 102 9.94 -13.02 8.78
CA ARG A 102 11.04 -14.00 8.89
C ARG A 102 12.00 -13.96 7.70
N LEU A 103 11.50 -13.64 6.52
CA LEU A 103 12.24 -13.63 5.26
C LEU A 103 11.95 -12.29 4.53
N PRO A 104 12.61 -11.19 4.93
CA PRO A 104 12.32 -9.85 4.43
C PRO A 104 12.71 -9.62 2.96
N GLY A 105 13.38 -10.58 2.32
CA GLY A 105 13.87 -10.45 0.95
C GLY A 105 15.06 -9.49 0.83
N GLU A 106 15.57 -9.34 -0.38
CA GLU A 106 16.74 -8.49 -0.66
C GLU A 106 16.40 -7.00 -0.59
N LEU A 107 17.26 -6.21 0.06
CA LEU A 107 17.11 -4.76 0.18
C LEU A 107 17.01 -4.07 -1.19
N ALA A 108 17.88 -4.43 -2.14
CA ALA A 108 17.93 -3.80 -3.47
C ALA A 108 16.68 -4.05 -4.33
N SER A 109 15.96 -5.14 -4.06
CA SER A 109 14.76 -5.54 -4.80
C SER A 109 13.46 -5.14 -4.08
N CYS A 110 13.56 -4.49 -2.91
CA CYS A 110 12.42 -4.13 -2.10
C CYS A 110 11.66 -2.93 -2.71
N PRO A 111 10.33 -3.01 -2.92
CA PRO A 111 9.54 -1.89 -3.42
C PRO A 111 9.65 -0.61 -2.57
N VAL A 112 9.90 -0.76 -1.26
CA VAL A 112 10.11 0.40 -0.37
C VAL A 112 11.45 1.08 -0.66
N THR A 113 12.48 0.36 -1.09
CA THR A 113 13.76 0.97 -1.51
C THR A 113 13.55 1.89 -2.70
N GLU A 114 12.93 1.36 -3.76
CA GLU A 114 12.62 2.14 -4.97
C GLU A 114 11.72 3.35 -4.64
N PHE A 115 10.74 3.17 -3.75
CA PHE A 115 9.88 4.27 -3.31
C PHE A 115 10.64 5.37 -2.54
N LEU A 116 11.50 4.99 -1.58
CA LEU A 116 12.27 5.97 -0.80
C LEU A 116 13.24 6.76 -1.68
N GLU A 117 13.85 6.11 -2.68
CA GLU A 117 14.69 6.76 -3.69
C GLU A 117 13.89 7.73 -4.56
N ALA A 118 12.72 7.30 -5.05
CA ALA A 118 11.84 8.15 -5.87
C ALA A 118 11.28 9.36 -5.11
N GLN A 119 11.16 9.27 -3.79
CA GLN A 119 10.76 10.38 -2.92
C GLN A 119 11.95 11.22 -2.41
N GLU A 120 13.16 10.95 -2.89
CA GLU A 120 14.41 11.66 -2.52
C GLU A 120 14.63 11.69 -0.99
N ILE A 121 14.36 10.56 -0.32
CA ILE A 121 14.51 10.47 1.15
C ILE A 121 15.98 10.29 1.51
N HIS A 122 16.51 11.27 2.25
CA HIS A 122 17.88 11.27 2.76
C HIS A 122 17.98 11.18 4.30
N ASP A 123 16.85 10.96 4.99
CA ASP A 123 16.85 10.82 6.45
C ASP A 123 17.58 9.54 6.88
N GLU A 124 18.75 9.71 7.50
CA GLU A 124 19.61 8.61 7.93
C GLU A 124 18.89 7.63 8.87
N HIS A 125 17.97 8.10 9.72
CA HIS A 125 17.23 7.21 10.62
C HIS A 125 16.27 6.31 9.84
N VAL A 126 15.57 6.87 8.86
CA VAL A 126 14.61 6.13 8.03
C VAL A 126 15.32 5.10 7.18
N LEU A 127 16.42 5.49 6.54
CA LEU A 127 17.25 4.60 5.73
C LEU A 127 17.87 3.49 6.60
N HIS A 128 18.30 3.81 7.82
CA HIS A 128 18.82 2.83 8.76
C HIS A 128 17.73 1.84 9.21
N TRP A 129 16.53 2.30 9.56
CA TRP A 129 15.42 1.39 9.89
C TRP A 129 15.09 0.49 8.71
N HIS A 130 15.06 1.02 7.49
CA HIS A 130 14.81 0.22 6.29
C HIS A 130 15.89 -0.85 6.08
N TRP A 131 17.17 -0.48 6.20
CA TRP A 131 18.27 -1.41 6.16
C TRP A 131 18.13 -2.51 7.23
N GLN A 132 17.80 -2.16 8.47
CA GLN A 132 17.58 -3.11 9.55
C GLN A 132 16.48 -4.12 9.20
N VAL A 133 15.40 -3.70 8.54
CA VAL A 133 14.33 -4.63 8.14
C VAL A 133 14.84 -5.77 7.26
N HIS A 134 15.87 -5.54 6.43
CA HIS A 134 16.37 -6.52 5.49
C HIS A 134 17.62 -7.26 5.98
N GLU A 135 18.56 -6.53 6.57
CA GLU A 135 19.91 -7.04 6.83
C GLU A 135 20.13 -7.44 8.30
N GLU A 136 19.27 -7.00 9.22
CA GLU A 136 19.43 -7.34 10.63
C GLU A 136 19.02 -8.79 10.92
N SER A 137 19.85 -9.48 11.70
CA SER A 137 19.68 -10.88 12.06
C SER A 137 18.67 -11.10 13.18
N ASP A 138 18.60 -10.16 14.14
CA ASP A 138 17.66 -10.21 15.26
C ASP A 138 16.24 -9.82 14.82
N GLU A 139 15.30 -10.77 14.96
CA GLU A 139 13.90 -10.55 14.60
C GLU A 139 13.25 -9.42 15.39
N SER A 140 13.58 -9.27 16.68
CA SER A 140 13.01 -8.23 17.52
C SER A 140 13.41 -6.83 17.05
N VAL A 141 14.66 -6.67 16.60
CA VAL A 141 15.18 -5.43 16.02
C VAL A 141 14.52 -5.16 14.67
N ARG A 142 14.39 -6.17 13.80
CA ARG A 142 13.65 -6.03 12.53
C ARG A 142 12.21 -5.57 12.75
N VAL A 143 11.50 -6.20 13.67
CA VAL A 143 10.10 -5.84 13.99
C VAL A 143 10.01 -4.43 14.55
N GLN A 144 10.94 -4.02 15.41
CA GLN A 144 11.01 -2.65 15.91
C GLN A 144 11.24 -1.64 14.78
N ALA A 145 12.20 -1.90 13.89
CA ALA A 145 12.45 -1.06 12.71
C ALA A 145 11.24 -0.97 11.79
N MET A 146 10.53 -2.09 11.56
CA MET A 146 9.27 -2.10 10.80
C MET A 146 8.21 -1.20 11.44
N ARG A 147 8.09 -1.16 12.78
CA ARG A 147 7.15 -0.28 13.48
C ARG A 147 7.53 1.19 13.35
N HIS A 148 8.82 1.52 13.46
CA HIS A 148 9.28 2.89 13.27
C HIS A 148 8.99 3.39 11.85
N MET A 149 9.27 2.58 10.83
CA MET A 149 8.92 2.91 9.45
C MET A 149 7.42 3.07 9.25
N LEU A 150 6.60 2.14 9.79
CA LEU A 150 5.15 2.20 9.65
C LEU A 150 4.59 3.49 10.26
N GLN A 151 5.06 3.86 11.46
CA GLN A 151 4.64 5.09 12.12
C GLN A 151 5.09 6.33 11.35
N TRP A 152 6.34 6.36 10.89
CA TRP A 152 6.88 7.47 10.10
C TRP A 152 6.10 7.67 8.79
N MET A 153 5.80 6.59 8.07
CA MET A 153 4.95 6.65 6.86
C MET A 153 3.53 7.12 7.19
N ALA A 154 2.96 6.71 8.32
CA ALA A 154 1.65 7.19 8.75
C ALA A 154 1.66 8.70 9.02
N ASP A 155 2.74 9.23 9.58
CA ASP A 155 2.90 10.67 9.80
C ASP A 155 3.04 11.44 8.48
N LYS A 156 3.69 10.86 7.47
CA LYS A 156 3.71 11.41 6.11
C LYS A 156 2.30 11.49 5.50
N VAL A 157 1.50 10.42 5.63
CA VAL A 157 0.12 10.39 5.14
C VAL A 157 -0.75 11.44 5.84
N ARG A 158 -0.56 11.67 7.14
CA ARG A 158 -1.30 12.71 7.89
C ARG A 158 -0.93 14.14 7.51
N ALA A 159 0.26 14.34 6.94
CA ALA A 159 0.78 15.65 6.58
C ALA A 159 0.40 16.09 5.15
N MET A 160 -0.27 15.24 4.38
CA MET A 160 -0.79 15.53 3.04
C MET A 160 -2.20 16.14 3.12
#